data_AF-A0AA43RVJ0-F1
#
_entry.id   AF-A0AA43RVJ0-F1
#
_cell.length_a   1.000
_cell.length_b   1.000
_cell.length_c   1.000
_cell.angle_alpha   90.00
_cell.angle_beta   90.00
_cell.angle_gamma   90.00
#
_symmetry.space_group_name_H-M   'P 1'
#
loop_
_entity.id
_entity.type
_entity.pdbx_description
1 polymer ?
#
loop_
_entity_poly.entity_id
_entity_poly.type
_entity_poly.pdbx_seq_one_letter_code
_entity_poly.pdbx_strand_id
1 'polypeptide(L)'
;PRQLSLNEMFLVANTYPEGSPQFAEVFETAVRLYPEDPVANLNAAASALKAGDQVRAERYLQNAASKTQNGNVVRGTAEYYNNLGVLEMLRGNAAKSKSLFKRASERNLDAALKNLDEIKRKEEAEKLLRN
;
A
#
# COMPACT_ATOMS: atom_id res chain seq x y z
N PRO A 1 -22.09 -6.10 -22.38
CA PRO A 1 -21.76 -5.30 -21.18
C PRO A 1 -20.42 -4.57 -21.36
N ARG A 2 -20.35 -3.26 -21.09
CA ARG A 2 -19.10 -2.49 -21.10
C ARG A 2 -18.48 -2.58 -19.71
N GLN A 3 -17.22 -3.04 -19.61
CA GLN A 3 -16.49 -3.00 -18.35
C GLN A 3 -16.17 -1.54 -17.99
N LEU A 4 -16.31 -1.19 -16.72
CA LEU A 4 -15.82 0.09 -16.20
C LEU A 4 -14.33 0.21 -16.48
N SER A 5 -13.85 1.40 -16.81
CA SER A 5 -12.42 1.71 -16.83
C SER A 5 -11.85 1.68 -15.41
N LEU A 6 -10.53 1.50 -15.29
CA LEU A 6 -9.84 1.54 -13.98
C LEU A 6 -10.10 2.86 -13.22
N ASN A 7 -10.13 3.99 -13.94
CA ASN A 7 -10.42 5.28 -13.33
C ASN A 7 -11.86 5.35 -12.79
N GLU A 8 -12.84 4.82 -13.54
CA GLU A 8 -14.22 4.74 -13.07
C GLU A 8 -14.34 3.82 -11.84
N MET A 9 -13.58 2.73 -11.78
CA MET A 9 -13.53 1.89 -10.58
C MET A 9 -13.00 2.67 -9.37
N PHE A 10 -11.94 3.46 -9.52
CA PHE A 10 -11.43 4.27 -8.40
C PHE A 10 -12.42 5.33 -7.93
N LEU A 11 -13.18 5.93 -8.85
CA LEU A 11 -14.27 6.84 -8.49
C LEU A 11 -15.37 6.12 -7.69
N VAL A 12 -15.72 4.89 -8.08
CA VAL A 12 -16.67 4.06 -7.34
C VAL A 12 -16.13 3.71 -5.95
N ALA A 13 -14.84 3.36 -5.82
CA ALA A 13 -14.24 3.07 -4.52
C ALA A 13 -14.43 4.24 -3.54
N ASN A 14 -14.24 5.48 -4.00
CA ASN A 14 -14.40 6.68 -3.19
C ASN A 14 -15.84 6.96 -2.72
N THR A 15 -16.83 6.22 -3.21
CA THR A 15 -18.23 6.30 -2.71
C THR A 15 -18.46 5.43 -1.48
N TYR A 16 -17.54 4.51 -1.16
CA TYR A 16 -17.59 3.67 0.02
C TYR A 16 -16.69 4.22 1.13
N PRO A 17 -17.04 4.00 2.41
CA PRO A 17 -16.15 4.33 3.51
C PRO A 17 -14.79 3.64 3.35
N GLU A 18 -13.72 4.38 3.56
CA GLU A 18 -12.37 3.84 3.48
C GLU A 18 -12.20 2.66 4.47
N GLY A 19 -11.69 1.53 3.97
CA GLY A 19 -11.55 0.31 4.76
C GLY A 19 -12.81 -0.57 4.89
N SER A 20 -13.93 -0.17 4.28
CA SER A 20 -15.11 -1.03 4.18
C SER A 20 -14.87 -2.25 3.25
N PRO A 21 -15.64 -3.34 3.41
CA PRO A 21 -15.58 -4.48 2.48
C PRO A 21 -15.83 -4.08 1.03
N GLN A 22 -16.76 -3.16 0.78
CA GLN A 22 -17.08 -2.67 -0.56
C GLN A 22 -15.94 -1.86 -1.17
N PHE A 23 -15.27 -1.03 -0.37
CA PHE A 23 -14.06 -0.32 -0.78
C PHE A 23 -12.98 -1.31 -1.23
N ALA A 24 -12.74 -2.36 -0.46
CA ALA A 24 -11.77 -3.40 -0.79
C ALA A 24 -12.16 -4.20 -2.05
N GLU A 25 -13.44 -4.55 -2.19
CA GLU A 25 -13.97 -5.32 -3.32
C GLU A 25 -13.75 -4.62 -4.66
N VAL A 26 -13.82 -3.28 -4.68
CA VAL A 26 -13.54 -2.50 -5.90
C VAL A 26 -12.09 -2.68 -6.36
N PHE A 27 -11.11 -2.66 -5.44
CA PHE A 27 -9.71 -2.88 -5.80
C PHE A 27 -9.42 -4.33 -6.19
N GLU A 28 -10.04 -5.30 -5.52
CA GLU A 28 -9.98 -6.72 -5.91
C GLU A 28 -10.56 -6.94 -7.31
N THR A 29 -11.65 -6.25 -7.65
CA THR A 29 -12.21 -6.27 -9.01
C THR A 29 -11.28 -5.61 -10.02
N ALA A 30 -10.66 -4.49 -9.65
CA ALA A 30 -9.70 -3.79 -10.50
C ALA A 30 -8.50 -4.67 -10.88
N VAL A 31 -7.88 -5.38 -9.92
CA VAL A 31 -6.75 -6.29 -10.23
C VAL A 31 -7.16 -7.54 -11.00
N ARG A 32 -8.42 -7.97 -10.89
CA ARG A 32 -8.95 -9.09 -11.69
C ARG A 32 -9.16 -8.69 -13.16
N LEU A 33 -9.61 -7.47 -13.40
CA LEU A 33 -9.87 -6.95 -14.75
C LEU A 33 -8.62 -6.36 -15.41
N TYR A 34 -7.72 -5.82 -14.61
CA TYR A 34 -6.46 -5.19 -15.04
C TYR A 34 -5.26 -5.78 -14.28
N PRO A 35 -4.98 -7.09 -14.41
CA PRO A 35 -3.93 -7.76 -13.64
C PRO A 35 -2.52 -7.23 -13.94
N GLU A 36 -2.32 -6.67 -15.13
CA GLU A 36 -1.05 -6.11 -15.59
C GLU A 36 -0.91 -4.62 -15.24
N ASP A 37 -1.96 -3.96 -14.73
CA ASP A 37 -1.91 -2.55 -14.36
C ASP A 37 -1.18 -2.40 -13.01
N PRO A 38 -0.02 -1.73 -12.97
CA PRO A 38 0.76 -1.62 -11.75
C PRO A 38 0.10 -0.70 -10.71
N VAL A 39 -0.76 0.25 -11.13
CA VAL A 39 -1.53 1.12 -10.23
C VAL A 39 -2.69 0.35 -9.59
N ALA A 40 -3.39 -0.47 -10.36
CA ALA A 40 -4.43 -1.37 -9.82
C ALA A 40 -3.84 -2.29 -8.74
N ASN A 41 -2.69 -2.92 -9.03
CA ASN A 41 -1.99 -3.76 -8.06
C ASN A 41 -1.51 -2.96 -6.84
N LEU A 42 -0.97 -1.76 -7.01
CA LEU A 42 -0.52 -0.94 -5.89
C LEU A 42 -1.67 -0.52 -4.95
N ASN A 43 -2.84 -0.19 -5.51
CA ASN A 43 -4.03 0.15 -4.72
C ASN A 43 -4.64 -1.07 -4.02
N ALA A 44 -4.67 -2.23 -4.69
CA ALA A 44 -5.06 -3.48 -4.05
C ALA A 44 -4.11 -3.87 -2.91
N ALA A 45 -2.80 -3.63 -3.06
CA ALA A 45 -1.85 -3.80 -1.96
C ALA A 45 -2.18 -2.90 -0.77
N ALA A 46 -2.48 -1.61 -1.00
CA ALA A 46 -2.88 -0.69 0.07
C ALA A 46 -4.13 -1.16 0.80
N SER A 47 -5.15 -1.62 0.06
CA SER A 47 -6.38 -2.17 0.64
C SER A 47 -6.11 -3.44 1.47
N ALA A 48 -5.31 -4.38 0.96
CA ALA A 48 -4.92 -5.59 1.68
C ALA A 48 -4.14 -5.27 2.96
N LEU A 49 -3.24 -4.28 2.94
CA LEU A 49 -2.50 -3.82 4.12
C LEU A 49 -3.43 -3.27 5.20
N LYS A 50 -4.45 -2.49 4.81
CA LYS A 50 -5.46 -1.99 5.76
C LYS A 50 -6.27 -3.12 6.38
N ALA A 51 -6.52 -4.19 5.64
CA ALA A 51 -7.18 -5.39 6.14
C ALA A 51 -6.24 -6.32 6.95
N GLY A 52 -4.94 -6.01 7.06
CA GLY A 52 -3.95 -6.87 7.70
C GLY A 52 -3.58 -8.12 6.89
N ASP A 53 -4.03 -8.23 5.64
CA ASP A 53 -3.75 -9.38 4.76
C ASP A 53 -2.36 -9.22 4.12
N GLN A 54 -1.35 -9.62 4.87
CA GLN A 54 0.05 -9.54 4.46
C GLN A 54 0.35 -10.38 3.21
N VAL A 55 -0.38 -11.48 3.01
CA VAL A 55 -0.13 -12.41 1.89
C VAL A 55 -0.61 -11.80 0.58
N ARG A 56 -1.83 -11.27 0.55
CA ARG A 56 -2.33 -10.57 -0.64
C ARG A 56 -1.55 -9.29 -0.91
N ALA A 57 -1.24 -8.52 0.14
CA ALA A 57 -0.44 -7.30 0.00
C ALA A 57 0.92 -7.56 -0.66
N GLU A 58 1.65 -8.59 -0.21
CA GLU A 58 2.94 -8.95 -0.80
C GLU A 58 2.80 -9.35 -2.28
N ARG A 59 1.83 -10.20 -2.61
CA ARG A 59 1.58 -10.62 -3.99
C ARG A 59 1.29 -9.42 -4.91
N TYR A 60 0.44 -8.51 -4.46
CA TYR A 60 0.12 -7.31 -5.24
C TYR A 60 1.31 -6.37 -5.38
N LEU A 61 2.14 -6.20 -4.35
CA LEU A 61 3.38 -5.43 -4.46
C LEU A 61 4.38 -6.07 -5.45
N GLN A 62 4.51 -7.40 -5.45
CA GLN A 62 5.34 -8.11 -6.41
C GLN A 62 4.85 -7.91 -7.84
N ASN A 63 3.54 -8.04 -8.07
CA ASN A 63 2.93 -7.76 -9.36
C ASN A 63 3.17 -6.31 -9.78
N ALA A 64 2.85 -5.35 -8.92
CA ALA A 64 3.08 -3.92 -9.16
C ALA A 64 4.55 -3.62 -9.54
N ALA A 65 5.52 -4.30 -8.92
CA ALA A 65 6.94 -4.11 -9.20
C ALA A 65 7.43 -4.79 -10.49
N SER A 66 6.76 -5.84 -10.94
CA SER A 66 7.15 -6.64 -12.11
C SER A 66 6.48 -6.22 -13.41
N LYS A 67 5.33 -5.54 -13.32
CA LYS A 67 4.51 -5.15 -14.48
C LYS A 67 4.74 -3.70 -14.87
N THR A 68 4.59 -3.43 -16.16
CA THR A 68 4.60 -2.08 -16.72
C THR A 68 3.35 -1.88 -17.54
N GLN A 69 2.67 -0.76 -17.34
CA GLN A 69 1.60 -0.32 -18.25
C GLN A 69 2.03 0.99 -18.87
N ASN A 70 2.11 1.04 -20.19
CA ASN A 70 2.56 2.23 -20.94
C ASN A 70 3.94 2.75 -20.50
N GLY A 71 4.84 1.85 -20.07
CA GLY A 71 6.17 2.21 -19.56
C GLY A 71 6.19 2.72 -18.11
N ASN A 72 5.05 2.82 -17.43
CA ASN A 72 4.99 3.23 -16.04
C ASN A 72 5.38 2.07 -15.14
N VAL A 73 6.54 2.21 -14.49
CA VAL A 73 7.01 1.33 -13.42
C VAL A 73 6.64 2.00 -12.09
N VAL A 74 5.80 1.36 -11.26
CA VAL A 74 5.50 1.92 -9.92
C VAL A 74 6.58 1.58 -8.90
N ARG A 75 7.47 0.62 -9.19
CA ARG A 75 8.65 0.36 -8.37
C ARG A 75 9.49 1.63 -8.28
N GLY A 76 9.74 2.09 -7.06
CA GLY A 76 10.52 3.31 -6.82
C GLY A 76 9.68 4.57 -6.60
N THR A 77 8.35 4.49 -6.74
CA THR A 77 7.42 5.55 -6.31
C THR A 77 7.36 5.64 -4.79
N ALA A 78 6.87 6.78 -4.29
CA ALA A 78 6.75 6.99 -2.86
C ALA A 78 5.72 6.03 -2.24
N GLU A 79 4.60 5.82 -2.94
CA GLU A 79 3.48 4.96 -2.57
C GLU A 79 3.91 3.50 -2.50
N TYR A 80 4.70 3.03 -3.47
CA TYR A 80 5.27 1.68 -3.44
C TYR A 80 6.15 1.46 -2.21
N TYR A 81 7.07 2.40 -1.93
CA TYR A 81 7.92 2.29 -0.75
C TYR A 81 7.13 2.40 0.56
N ASN A 82 6.09 3.24 0.59
CA ASN A 82 5.23 3.36 1.76
C ASN A 82 4.46 2.06 2.04
N ASN A 83 3.82 1.46 1.03
CA ASN A 83 3.10 0.20 1.20
C ASN A 83 4.04 -0.94 1.61
N LEU A 84 5.23 -1.03 1.00
CA LEU A 84 6.24 -1.99 1.42
C LEU A 84 6.71 -1.73 2.86
N GLY A 85 6.83 -0.47 3.28
CA GLY A 85 7.16 -0.08 4.65
C GLY A 85 6.10 -0.54 5.66
N VAL A 86 4.82 -0.40 5.33
CA VAL A 86 3.71 -0.90 6.16
C VAL A 86 3.73 -2.42 6.25
N LEU A 87 3.96 -3.12 5.13
CA LEU A 87 4.09 -4.59 5.13
C LEU A 87 5.20 -5.06 6.08
N GLU A 88 6.37 -4.44 6.02
CA GLU A 88 7.49 -4.78 6.91
C GLU A 88 7.20 -4.41 8.36
N MET A 89 6.46 -3.33 8.62
CA MET A 89 6.01 -2.99 9.96
C MET A 89 5.09 -4.07 10.54
N LEU A 90 4.11 -4.55 9.75
CA LEU A 90 3.19 -5.62 10.16
C LEU A 90 3.91 -6.96 10.39
N ARG A 91 5.05 -7.17 9.74
CA ARG A 91 5.94 -8.34 9.93
C ARG A 91 6.87 -8.21 11.14
N GLY A 92 6.86 -7.08 11.86
CA GLY A 92 7.77 -6.81 12.97
C GLY A 92 9.18 -6.36 12.55
N ASN A 93 9.41 -6.14 11.25
CA ASN A 93 10.71 -5.74 10.71
C ASN A 93 10.90 -4.21 10.77
N ALA A 94 10.92 -3.65 11.99
CA ALA A 94 10.94 -2.21 12.23
C ALA A 94 12.11 -1.48 11.51
N ALA A 95 13.31 -2.06 11.51
CA ALA A 95 14.47 -1.46 10.84
C ALA A 95 14.27 -1.31 9.32
N LYS A 96 13.73 -2.36 8.67
CA LYS A 96 13.45 -2.35 7.23
C LYS A 96 12.30 -1.40 6.91
N SER A 97 11.25 -1.43 7.73
CA SER A 97 10.11 -0.52 7.63
C SER A 97 10.53 0.96 7.66
N LYS A 98 11.36 1.36 8.64
CA LYS A 98 11.92 2.72 8.71
C LYS A 98 12.70 3.13 7.47
N SER A 99 13.56 2.24 6.95
CA SER A 99 14.33 2.51 5.73
C SER A 99 13.42 2.79 4.53
N LEU A 100 12.33 2.02 4.41
CA LEU A 100 11.35 2.16 3.34
C LEU A 100 10.53 3.44 3.48
N PHE A 101 10.05 3.77 4.68
CA PHE A 101 9.35 5.04 4.90
C PHE A 101 10.25 6.24 4.65
N LYS A 102 11.54 6.18 5.00
CA LYS A 102 12.49 7.25 4.67
C LYS A 102 12.60 7.45 3.15
N ARG A 103 12.71 6.37 2.37
CA ARG A 103 12.72 6.46 0.89
C ARG A 103 11.43 7.08 0.34
N ALA A 104 10.29 6.76 0.95
CA ALA A 104 9.01 7.35 0.57
C ALA A 104 8.92 8.84 0.96
N SER A 105 9.40 9.24 2.15
CA SER A 105 9.40 10.64 2.59
C SER A 105 10.35 11.53 1.78
N GLU A 106 11.49 10.99 1.34
CA GLU A 106 12.41 11.67 0.42
C GLU A 106 11.77 12.01 -0.94
N ARG A 107 10.59 11.44 -1.22
CA ARG A 107 9.76 11.71 -2.40
C ARG A 107 8.51 12.55 -2.06
N ASN A 108 8.54 13.26 -0.94
CA ASN A 108 7.49 14.18 -0.46
C ASN A 108 6.13 13.52 -0.16
N LEU A 109 6.13 12.27 0.31
CA LEU A 109 4.89 11.61 0.75
C LEU A 109 4.66 11.80 2.26
N ASP A 110 3.69 12.66 2.61
CA ASP A 110 3.33 12.95 4.01
C ASP A 110 2.90 11.71 4.80
N ALA A 111 2.24 10.76 4.15
CA ALA A 111 1.85 9.49 4.79
C ALA A 111 3.06 8.73 5.33
N ALA A 112 4.21 8.81 4.65
CA ALA A 112 5.44 8.16 5.10
C ALA A 112 6.04 8.84 6.35
N LEU A 113 5.91 10.16 6.47
CA LEU A 113 6.32 10.88 7.68
C LEU A 113 5.47 10.48 8.88
N LYS A 114 4.15 10.38 8.70
CA LYS A 114 3.24 9.90 9.75
C LYS A 114 3.60 8.48 10.20
N ASN A 115 3.88 7.58 9.26
CA ASN A 115 4.30 6.22 9.56
C ASN A 115 5.64 6.17 10.33
N LEU A 116 6.62 7.03 10.00
CA LEU A 116 7.87 7.14 10.77
C LEU A 116 7.61 7.58 12.21
N ASP A 117 6.71 8.55 12.41
CA ASP A 117 6.36 9.03 13.75
C ASP A 117 5.61 7.98 14.57
N GLU A 118 4.74 7.18 13.94
CA GLU A 118 4.10 6.03 14.61
C GLU A 118 5.12 5.01 15.10
N ILE A 119 6.16 4.70 14.30
CA ILE A 119 7.21 3.79 14.75
C ILE A 119 7.97 4.37 15.96
N LYS A 120 8.35 5.65 15.92
CA LYS A 120 9.05 6.29 17.04
C LYS A 120 8.24 6.20 18.33
N ARG A 121 6.94 6.52 18.26
CA ARG A 121 6.04 6.44 19.42
C ARG A 121 5.96 5.02 20.00
N LYS A 122 5.87 3.98 19.14
CA LYS A 122 5.87 2.58 19.58
C LYS A 122 7.18 2.22 20.29
N GLU A 123 8.32 2.59 19.73
CA GLU A 123 9.62 2.30 20.34
C GLU A 123 9.82 3.00 21.69
N GLU A 124 9.36 4.25 21.82
CA GLU A 124 9.36 5.00 23.08
C GLU A 124 8.48 4.32 24.12
N ALA A 125 7.24 3.96 23.74
CA ALA A 125 6.33 3.24 24.62
C ALA A 125 6.92 1.91 25.11
N GLU A 126 7.53 1.13 24.23
CA GLU A 126 8.18 -0.13 24.61
C GLU A 126 9.38 0.06 25.54
N LYS A 127 10.16 1.14 25.37
CA LYS A 127 11.27 1.45 26.30
C LYS A 127 10.73 1.76 27.70
N LEU A 128 9.62 2.48 27.81
CA LEU A 128 9.00 2.79 29.10
C LEU A 128 8.47 1.53 29.79
N LEU A 129 7.98 0.54 29.04
CA LEU A 129 7.51 -0.74 29.60
C LEU A 129 8.65 -1.67 30.05
N ARG A 130 9.89 -1.41 29.64
CA ARG A 130 11.07 -2.23 29.97
C ARG A 130 11.89 -1.67 31.13
N ASN A 131 11.54 -0.49 31.64
CA ASN A 131 12.16 0.19 32.79
C ASN A 131 11.28 0.05 34.04
#